data_AF-A0A183BXX0-F1
#
_entry.id   AF-A0A183BXX0-F1
#
_cell.length_a   1.000
_cell.length_b   1.000
_cell.length_c   1.000
_cell.angle_alpha   90.00
_cell.angle_beta   90.00
_cell.angle_gamma   90.00
#
_symmetry.space_group_name_H-M   'P 1'
#
loop_
_entity.id
_entity.type
_entity.pdbx_description
1 polymer ?
#
loop_
_entity_poly.entity_id
_entity_poly.type
_entity_poly.pdbx_seq_one_letter_code
_entity_poly.pdbx_strand_id
1 'polypeptide(L)'
;MLHCQGTQGIGELKNNGHTVVVSGFEKWEGNRQRPYIYGGGLSGKYTLAQFHFHWTADHDDGSEHTINALHYPMELHLVHVKDGFTVQEAAEQSDGLAVVGVFYHIGDDGTSMAQLESGLKSVVEKANCLVQTGFFMIV
;
A
#
# COMPACT_ATOMS: atom_id res chain seq x y z
N MET A 1 13.23 -2.01 -8.98
CA MET A 1 12.30 -2.87 -9.75
C MET A 1 11.40 -3.54 -8.72
N LEU A 2 10.08 -3.37 -8.82
CA LEU A 2 9.12 -4.10 -7.98
C LEU A 2 9.13 -5.57 -8.40
N HIS A 3 9.36 -6.50 -7.47
CA HIS A 3 9.38 -7.93 -7.75
C HIS A 3 8.22 -8.61 -7.02
N CYS A 4 7.14 -8.90 -7.74
CA CYS A 4 5.99 -9.65 -7.25
C CYS A 4 5.71 -10.80 -8.23
N GLN A 5 6.13 -12.02 -7.90
CA GLN A 5 5.73 -13.21 -8.65
C GLN A 5 4.52 -13.86 -7.99
N GLY A 6 3.31 -13.66 -8.51
CA GLY A 6 2.25 -14.68 -8.39
C GLY A 6 1.74 -15.02 -6.97
N THR A 7 1.60 -14.07 -6.04
CA THR A 7 1.44 -14.35 -4.61
C THR A 7 0.06 -14.09 -3.97
N GLN A 8 -0.39 -15.01 -3.12
CA GLN A 8 -1.54 -14.87 -2.22
C GLN A 8 -1.05 -14.67 -0.77
N GLY A 9 -1.32 -13.50 -0.20
CA GLY A 9 -1.17 -13.23 1.24
C GLY A 9 -2.53 -13.02 1.92
N ILE A 10 -2.55 -13.15 3.25
CA ILE A 10 -3.67 -12.66 4.06
C ILE A 10 -3.41 -11.17 4.32
N GLY A 11 -4.31 -10.32 3.85
CA GLY A 11 -4.29 -8.88 4.11
C GLY A 11 -5.36 -8.49 5.12
N GLU A 12 -5.03 -7.62 6.06
CA GLU A 12 -6.00 -6.99 6.95
C GLU A 12 -6.32 -5.61 6.43
N LEU A 13 -7.57 -5.40 6.01
CA LEU A 13 -8.11 -4.13 5.58
C LEU A 13 -8.77 -3.44 6.79
N LYS A 14 -8.32 -2.23 7.13
CA LYS A 14 -8.81 -1.50 8.30
C LYS A 14 -9.01 -0.04 7.98
N ASN A 15 -10.15 0.50 8.42
CA ASN A 15 -10.35 1.94 8.48
C ASN A 15 -9.89 2.47 9.85
N ASN A 16 -8.81 3.26 9.86
CA ASN A 16 -8.25 3.81 11.10
C ASN A 16 -8.83 5.18 11.49
N GLY A 17 -9.78 5.71 10.71
CA GLY A 17 -10.37 7.03 10.88
C GLY A 17 -9.64 8.16 10.16
N HIS A 18 -8.54 7.86 9.47
CA HIS A 18 -7.80 8.79 8.61
C HIS A 18 -7.69 8.28 7.17
N THR A 19 -7.51 6.97 7.00
CA THR A 19 -7.42 6.29 5.70
C THR A 19 -7.85 4.83 5.84
N VAL A 20 -7.92 4.13 4.71
CA VAL A 20 -7.96 2.67 4.65
C VAL A 20 -6.53 2.15 4.52
N VAL A 21 -6.14 1.31 5.48
CA VAL A 21 -4.85 0.64 5.51
C VAL A 21 -5.04 -0.84 5.20
N VAL A 22 -4.19 -1.37 4.34
CA VAL A 22 -4.01 -2.82 4.16
C VAL A 22 -2.67 -3.23 4.75
N SER A 23 -2.70 -4.19 5.67
CA SER A 23 -1.55 -4.67 6.42
C SER A 23 -1.62 -6.19 6.61
N GLY A 24 -0.92 -6.76 7.61
CA GLY A 24 -0.95 -8.20 7.86
C GLY A 24 -0.03 -9.02 6.95
N PHE A 25 0.84 -8.36 6.17
CA PHE A 25 1.75 -9.01 5.23
C PHE A 25 2.88 -9.83 5.90
N GLU A 26 2.88 -10.02 7.21
CA GLU A 26 3.88 -10.83 7.92
C GLU A 26 3.74 -12.33 7.65
N LYS A 27 2.51 -12.80 7.40
CA LYS A 27 2.20 -14.23 7.17
C LYS A 27 1.84 -14.46 5.71
N TRP A 28 2.73 -15.11 4.98
CA TRP A 28 2.56 -15.48 3.57
C TRP A 28 2.46 -17.00 3.44
N GLU A 29 1.46 -17.48 2.69
CA GLU A 29 1.23 -18.92 2.58
C GLU A 29 2.33 -19.64 1.81
N GLY A 30 2.87 -20.69 2.43
CA GLY A 30 3.76 -21.68 1.84
C GLY A 30 5.14 -21.18 1.45
N ASN A 31 6.08 -21.00 2.38
CA ASN A 31 7.50 -20.63 2.13
C ASN A 31 7.76 -19.45 1.16
N ARG A 32 6.73 -18.68 0.78
CA ARG A 32 6.82 -17.58 -0.18
C ARG A 32 7.38 -16.33 0.50
N GLN A 33 8.17 -15.58 -0.25
CA GLN A 33 8.75 -14.32 0.23
C GLN A 33 7.73 -13.19 0.13
N ARG A 34 7.67 -12.36 1.17
CA ARG A 34 6.93 -11.09 1.17
C ARG A 34 7.39 -10.19 0.01
N PRO A 35 6.52 -9.32 -0.55
CA PRO A 35 6.91 -8.37 -1.58
C PRO A 35 7.98 -7.43 -1.06
N TYR A 36 8.94 -7.10 -1.90
CA TYR A 36 10.02 -6.21 -1.55
C TYR A 36 10.48 -5.37 -2.74
N ILE A 37 11.18 -4.28 -2.42
CA ILE A 37 11.86 -3.42 -3.37
C ILE A 37 13.36 -3.34 -3.05
N TYR A 38 14.16 -3.11 -4.08
CA TYR A 38 15.60 -2.92 -4.01
C TYR A 38 16.11 -2.18 -5.26
N GLY A 39 17.33 -1.65 -5.19
CA GLY A 39 17.94 -0.84 -6.25
C GLY A 39 17.35 0.56 -6.34
N GLY A 40 17.54 1.26 -7.46
CA GLY A 40 16.94 2.60 -7.70
C GLY A 40 17.39 3.69 -6.72
N GLY A 41 18.56 3.54 -6.09
CA GLY A 41 19.07 4.44 -5.06
C GLY A 41 18.84 3.97 -3.62
N LEU A 42 18.12 2.86 -3.42
CA LEU A 42 17.95 2.26 -2.10
C LEU A 42 19.23 1.57 -1.61
N SER A 43 19.54 1.73 -0.33
CA SER A 43 20.75 1.18 0.31
C SER A 43 20.66 -0.32 0.63
N GLY A 44 19.54 -0.97 0.31
CA GLY A 44 19.30 -2.37 0.60
C GLY A 44 17.95 -2.87 0.10
N LYS A 45 17.52 -3.99 0.70
CA LYS A 45 16.20 -4.58 0.47
C LYS A 45 15.20 -4.00 1.48
N TYR A 46 14.01 -3.65 0.99
CA TYR A 46 12.92 -3.12 1.81
C TYR A 46 11.67 -3.95 1.57
N THR A 47 11.12 -4.55 2.62
CA THR A 47 9.97 -5.45 2.55
C THR A 47 8.67 -4.70 2.84
N LEU A 48 7.62 -4.96 2.04
CA LEU A 48 6.32 -4.31 2.15
C LEU A 48 5.68 -4.59 3.52
N ALA A 49 5.33 -3.54 4.26
CA ALA A 49 4.74 -3.60 5.59
C ALA A 49 3.25 -3.28 5.58
N GLN A 50 2.86 -2.26 4.82
CA GLN A 50 1.47 -1.85 4.64
C GLN A 50 1.32 -1.05 3.34
N PHE A 51 0.10 -0.86 2.88
CA PHE A 51 -0.21 0.26 2.01
C PHE A 51 -1.49 0.98 2.45
N HIS A 52 -1.62 2.22 2.01
CA HIS A 52 -2.79 3.06 2.25
C HIS A 52 -2.97 4.04 1.09
N PHE A 53 -4.14 4.67 1.05
CA PHE A 53 -4.45 5.66 0.03
C PHE A 53 -4.65 7.04 0.65
N HIS A 54 -4.40 8.07 -0.14
CA HIS A 54 -4.78 9.44 0.13
C HIS A 54 -5.74 9.88 -0.96
N TRP A 55 -6.86 10.48 -0.55
CA TRP A 55 -7.88 10.98 -1.45
C TRP A 55 -8.69 12.07 -0.75
N THR A 56 -9.37 12.90 -1.54
CA THR A 56 -10.27 13.95 -1.06
C THR A 56 -11.67 13.76 -1.62
N ALA A 57 -12.62 14.57 -1.15
CA ALA A 57 -13.97 14.61 -1.73
C ALA A 57 -13.96 15.19 -3.15
N ASP A 58 -13.06 16.15 -3.41
CA ASP A 58 -12.88 16.77 -4.71
C ASP A 58 -11.83 16.01 -5.53
N HIS A 59 -12.09 15.81 -6.82
CA HIS A 59 -11.24 14.99 -7.69
C HIS A 59 -9.90 15.65 -8.07
N ASP A 60 -9.74 16.94 -7.80
CA ASP A 60 -8.58 17.72 -8.21
C ASP A 60 -7.60 18.01 -7.05
N ASP A 61 -7.74 17.36 -5.89
CA ASP A 61 -6.91 17.65 -4.69
C ASP A 61 -6.59 16.39 -3.85
N GLY A 62 -6.64 15.20 -4.45
CA GLY A 62 -6.58 13.95 -3.71
C GLY A 62 -5.19 13.44 -3.36
N SER A 63 -4.19 13.73 -4.20
CA SER A 63 -2.81 13.28 -4.01
C SER A 63 -2.02 14.22 -3.11
N GLU A 64 -1.08 13.67 -2.32
CA GLU A 64 -0.18 14.49 -1.50
C GLU A 64 0.93 15.11 -2.36
N HIS A 65 1.51 14.31 -3.26
CA HIS A 65 2.48 14.78 -4.24
C HIS A 65 1.80 15.40 -5.45
N THR A 66 2.55 16.24 -6.18
CA THR A 66 2.09 16.84 -7.44
C THR A 66 3.08 16.56 -8.56
N ILE A 67 2.56 16.51 -9.80
CA ILE A 67 3.39 16.54 -11.01
C ILE A 67 3.08 17.86 -11.72
N ASN A 68 4.10 18.71 -11.89
CA ASN A 68 3.94 20.05 -12.46
C ASN A 68 2.85 20.88 -11.76
N ALA A 69 2.80 20.80 -10.42
CA ALA A 69 1.79 21.46 -9.56
C ALA A 69 0.34 20.99 -9.77
N LEU A 70 0.13 19.87 -10.47
CA LEU A 70 -1.17 19.23 -10.60
C LEU A 70 -1.30 18.10 -9.57
N HIS A 71 -2.41 18.13 -8.84
CA HIS A 71 -2.85 17.02 -8.00
C HIS A 71 -3.62 16.00 -8.82
N TYR A 72 -3.65 14.77 -8.30
CA TYR A 72 -4.36 13.64 -8.85
C TYR A 72 -5.51 13.25 -7.91
N PRO A 73 -6.57 12.60 -8.40
CA PRO A 73 -7.71 12.21 -7.56
C PRO A 73 -7.40 11.33 -6.36
N MET A 74 -6.33 10.53 -6.43
CA MET A 74 -5.91 9.65 -5.34
C MET A 74 -4.42 9.29 -5.49
N GLU A 75 -3.75 9.06 -4.37
CA GLU A 75 -2.37 8.56 -4.30
C GLU A 75 -2.29 7.34 -3.39
N LEU A 76 -1.68 6.25 -3.88
CA LEU A 76 -1.38 5.05 -3.12
C LEU A 76 0.04 5.11 -2.58
N HIS A 77 0.21 4.85 -1.29
CA HIS A 77 1.49 4.69 -0.63
C HIS A 77 1.76 3.24 -0.27
N LEU A 78 2.74 2.62 -0.94
CA LEU A 78 3.28 1.31 -0.58
C LEU A 78 4.46 1.49 0.39
N VAL A 79 4.24 1.24 1.68
CA VAL A 79 5.24 1.45 2.72
C VAL A 79 6.09 0.20 2.92
N HIS A 80 7.39 0.34 2.70
CA HIS A 80 8.37 -0.73 2.86
C HIS A 80 9.35 -0.40 3.98
N VAL A 81 9.74 -1.43 4.73
CA VAL A 81 10.69 -1.35 5.85
C VAL A 81 11.99 -2.00 5.43
N LYS A 82 13.13 -1.35 5.68
CA LYS A 82 14.45 -1.90 5.42
C LYS A 82 14.63 -3.21 6.18
N ASP A 83 15.11 -4.25 5.51
CA ASP A 83 15.30 -5.57 6.11
C ASP A 83 16.22 -5.47 7.34
N GLY A 84 15.80 -6.11 8.43
CA GLY A 84 16.51 -6.09 9.72
C GLY A 84 15.94 -5.10 10.75
N PHE A 85 14.97 -4.26 10.38
CA PHE A 85 14.28 -3.35 11.30
C PHE A 85 12.80 -3.70 11.45
N THR A 86 12.26 -3.42 12.63
CA THR A 86 10.82 -3.23 12.83
C THR A 86 10.36 -1.89 12.24
N VAL A 87 9.06 -1.69 12.07
CA VAL A 87 8.51 -0.40 11.61
C VAL A 87 8.91 0.74 12.56
N GLN A 88 8.88 0.51 13.87
CA GLN A 88 9.26 1.55 14.85
C GLN A 88 10.73 1.92 14.75
N GLU A 89 11.63 0.93 14.71
CA GLU A 89 13.07 1.20 14.60
C GLU A 89 13.41 1.87 13.27
N ALA A 90 12.78 1.44 12.17
CA ALA A 90 12.97 2.02 10.85
C ALA A 90 12.54 3.49 10.78
N ALA A 91 11.49 3.89 11.51
CA ALA A 91 11.04 5.27 11.58
C ALA A 91 12.06 6.21 12.25
N GLU A 92 12.98 5.66 13.05
CA GLU A 92 14.06 6.41 13.70
C GLU A 92 15.33 6.48 12.83
N GLN A 93 15.40 5.72 11.73
CA GLN A 93 16.52 5.74 10.80
C GLN A 93 16.22 6.63 9.59
N SER A 94 17.20 7.44 9.17
CA SER A 94 17.06 8.31 8.01
C SER A 94 16.80 7.57 6.69
N ASP A 95 17.17 6.29 6.62
CA ASP A 95 16.95 5.42 5.45
C ASP A 95 16.19 4.14 5.82
N GLY A 96 15.47 4.11 6.95
CA GLY A 96 14.78 2.90 7.41
C GLY A 96 13.50 2.56 6.65
N LEU A 97 12.87 3.56 6.03
CA LEU A 97 11.63 3.41 5.28
C LEU A 97 11.84 3.78 3.80
N ALA A 98 11.11 3.09 2.93
CA ALA A 98 10.96 3.45 1.53
C ALA A 98 9.48 3.38 1.14
N VAL A 99 8.94 4.48 0.62
CA VAL A 99 7.54 4.56 0.19
C VAL A 99 7.50 4.69 -1.33
N VAL A 100 6.76 3.80 -1.98
CA VAL A 100 6.43 3.95 -3.41
C VAL A 100 5.08 4.64 -3.50
N GLY A 101 5.08 5.86 -4.04
CA GLY A 101 3.87 6.61 -4.38
C GLY A 101 3.37 6.23 -5.78
N VAL A 102 2.08 5.97 -5.91
CA VAL A 102 1.41 5.66 -7.18
C VAL A 102 0.19 6.57 -7.34
N PHE A 103 0.20 7.41 -8.36
CA PHE A 103 -0.95 8.25 -8.68
C PHE A 103 -2.05 7.47 -9.39
N TYR A 104 -3.30 7.79 -9.07
CA TYR A 104 -4.48 7.26 -9.73
C TYR A 104 -5.16 8.33 -10.59
N HIS A 105 -5.72 7.90 -11.71
CA HIS A 105 -6.63 8.70 -12.51
C HIS A 105 -8.03 8.05 -12.50
N ILE A 106 -9.05 8.88 -12.61
CA ILE A 106 -10.41 8.42 -12.85
C ILE A 106 -10.51 8.00 -14.32
N GLY A 107 -11.01 6.80 -14.56
CA GLY A 107 -11.26 6.27 -15.89
C GLY A 107 -12.37 5.22 -15.86
N ASP A 108 -12.66 4.64 -17.02
CA ASP A 108 -13.77 3.69 -17.18
C ASP A 108 -13.42 2.26 -16.74
N ASP A 109 -12.15 1.98 -16.45
CA ASP A 109 -11.64 0.66 -16.03
C ASP A 109 -11.29 0.65 -14.54
N GLY A 110 -12.11 -0.06 -13.76
CA GLY A 110 -11.93 -0.26 -12.31
C GLY A 110 -11.17 -1.54 -11.93
N THR A 111 -10.62 -2.29 -12.89
CA THR A 111 -10.03 -3.62 -12.63
C THR A 111 -8.88 -3.60 -11.63
N SER A 112 -8.11 -2.50 -11.58
CA SER A 112 -7.00 -2.31 -10.64
C SER A 112 -7.43 -2.29 -9.16
N MET A 113 -8.69 -1.90 -8.88
CA MET A 113 -9.25 -1.82 -7.53
C MET A 113 -10.29 -2.91 -7.22
N ALA A 114 -10.65 -3.73 -8.21
CA ALA A 114 -11.72 -4.72 -8.10
C ALA A 114 -11.53 -5.70 -6.93
N GLN A 115 -10.29 -6.09 -6.63
CA GLN A 115 -9.99 -6.99 -5.51
C GLN A 115 -10.22 -6.36 -4.13
N LEU A 116 -10.13 -5.03 -4.04
CA LEU A 116 -10.34 -4.29 -2.80
C LEU A 116 -11.78 -3.80 -2.63
N GLU A 117 -12.55 -3.69 -3.72
CA GLU A 117 -13.88 -3.06 -3.72
C GLU A 117 -14.85 -3.66 -2.70
N SER A 118 -14.95 -4.99 -2.63
CA SER A 118 -15.84 -5.68 -1.69
C SER A 118 -15.41 -5.48 -0.23
N GLY A 119 -14.10 -5.48 0.02
CA GLY A 119 -13.53 -5.21 1.34
C GLY A 119 -13.79 -3.77 1.78
N LEU A 120 -13.59 -2.80 0.87
CA LEU A 120 -13.79 -1.37 1.13
C LEU A 120 -15.23 -1.07 1.57
N LYS A 121 -16.23 -1.70 0.95
CA LYS A 121 -17.64 -1.58 1.35
C LYS A 121 -17.92 -2.08 2.78
N SER A 122 -17.05 -2.91 3.32
CA SER A 122 -17.20 -3.50 4.66
C SER A 122 -16.50 -2.70 5.76
N VAL A 123 -15.65 -1.72 5.41
CA VAL A 123 -14.85 -0.91 6.36
C VAL A 123 -15.20 0.58 6.32
N VAL A 124 -16.43 0.91 5.94
CA VAL A 124 -16.90 2.32 5.84
C VAL A 124 -16.85 3.02 7.21
N GLU A 125 -17.24 2.32 8.28
CA GLU A 125 -17.22 2.87 9.63
C GLU A 125 -15.84 2.79 10.27
N LYS A 126 -15.51 3.77 11.11
CA LYS A 126 -14.26 3.80 11.86
C LYS A 126 -14.13 2.57 12.74
N ALA A 127 -12.92 2.01 12.81
CA ALA A 127 -12.57 0.81 13.60
C ALA A 127 -13.12 -0.52 13.08
N ASN A 128 -13.78 -0.53 11.92
CA ASN A 128 -14.04 -1.78 11.21
C ASN A 128 -12.72 -2.35 10.66
N CYS A 129 -12.55 -3.66 10.85
CA CYS A 129 -11.42 -4.44 10.36
C CYS A 129 -11.95 -5.69 9.66
N LEU A 130 -11.45 -5.96 8.46
CA LEU A 130 -11.77 -7.15 7.68
C LEU A 130 -10.47 -7.89 7.36
N VAL A 131 -10.44 -9.20 7.59
CA VAL A 131 -9.37 -10.08 7.12
C VAL A 131 -9.76 -10.58 5.73
N GLN A 132 -8.96 -10.26 4.73
CA GLN A 132 -9.16 -10.68 3.34
C GLN A 132 -8.03 -11.60 2.88
N THR A 133 -8.41 -12.76 2.34
CA THR A 133 -7.47 -13.74 1.79
C THR A 133 -7.31 -13.54 0.28
N GLY A 134 -6.18 -13.98 -0.26
CA GLY A 134 -5.95 -13.96 -1.71
C GLY A 134 -5.62 -12.58 -2.29
N PHE A 135 -5.03 -11.70 -1.49
CA PHE A 135 -4.65 -10.36 -1.93
C PHE A 135 -3.54 -10.41 -2.98
N PHE A 136 -3.82 -9.91 -4.19
CA PHE A 136 -2.89 -9.82 -5.31
C PHE A 136 -2.72 -8.36 -5.74
N MET A 137 -1.55 -7.78 -5.48
CA MET A 137 -1.20 -6.45 -5.95
C MET A 137 -0.26 -6.56 -7.15
N ILE A 138 -0.76 -6.19 -8.31
CA ILE A 138 0.03 -6.01 -9.54
C ILE A 138 0.08 -4.50 -9.76
N VAL A 139 1.22 -3.89 -9.47
CA VAL A 139 1.60 -2.53 -9.87
C VAL A 139 2.61 -2.61 -11.01
#